data_AF-A0A2S2FGH6-F1
#
_entry.id   AF-A0A2S2FGH6-F1
#
_cell.length_a   1.000
_cell.length_b   1.000
_cell.length_c   1.000
_cell.angle_alpha   90.00
_cell.angle_beta   90.00
_cell.angle_gamma   90.00
#
_symmetry.space_group_name_H-M   'P 1'
#
loop_
_entity.id
_entity.type
_entity.pdbx_description
1 polymer ?
#
loop_
_entity_poly.entity_id
_entity_poly.type
_entity_poly.pdbx_seq_one_letter_code
_entity_poly.pdbx_strand_id
1 'polypeptide(L)'
;MNKTIKNTQRYNFLSAFFAFLLWGSWSFYINMSQGSLKAGIISGLAQGICSFIITLFITHLIEKQFNFYQAKFLKIFLPPICTIFLTGSGLVLVHNLIHTPNIVKTVVPALTVAFIFAFVTNLKLYKQYQNVEL
;
A
#
# COMPACT_ATOMS: atom_id res chain seq x y z
N MET A 1 15.26 -20.58 17.96
CA MET A 1 14.82 -20.19 16.60
C MET A 1 13.81 -19.07 16.73
N ASN A 2 14.14 -17.82 16.36
CA ASN A 2 13.16 -16.73 16.35
C ASN A 2 12.13 -17.01 15.26
N LYS A 3 10.91 -17.37 15.66
CA LYS A 3 9.81 -17.67 14.72
C LYS A 3 9.45 -16.37 14.00
N THR A 4 9.72 -16.30 12.70
CA THR A 4 9.41 -15.11 11.90
C THR A 4 7.91 -15.00 11.69
N ILE A 5 7.29 -13.88 12.04
CA ILE A 5 5.86 -13.64 11.86
C ILE A 5 5.64 -13.06 10.46
N LYS A 6 4.83 -13.72 9.64
CA LYS A 6 4.61 -13.34 8.22
C LYS A 6 3.14 -13.42 7.87
N ASN A 7 2.71 -12.64 6.89
CA ASN A 7 1.40 -12.85 6.29
C ASN A 7 1.43 -14.08 5.38
N THR A 8 0.24 -14.58 5.07
CA THR A 8 0.08 -15.61 4.05
C THR A 8 0.20 -14.99 2.66
N GLN A 9 0.79 -15.73 1.71
CA GLN A 9 0.87 -15.29 0.30
C GLN A 9 -0.51 -14.94 -0.27
N ARG A 10 -1.54 -15.73 0.11
CA ARG A 10 -2.95 -15.46 -0.26
C ARG A 10 -3.42 -14.08 0.21
N TYR A 11 -3.10 -13.68 1.44
CA TYR A 11 -3.46 -12.37 1.95
C TYR A 11 -2.76 -11.25 1.18
N ASN A 12 -1.45 -11.38 0.94
CA ASN A 12 -0.66 -10.38 0.22
C ASN A 12 -1.19 -10.20 -1.21
N PHE A 13 -1.44 -11.31 -1.92
CA PHE A 13 -1.94 -11.29 -3.29
C PHE A 13 -3.37 -10.75 -3.38
N LEU A 14 -4.29 -11.21 -2.52
CA LEU A 14 -5.67 -10.70 -2.52
C LEU A 14 -5.72 -9.21 -2.22
N SER A 15 -4.92 -8.73 -1.26
CA SER A 15 -4.85 -7.30 -0.93
C SER A 15 -4.37 -6.49 -2.13
N ALA A 16 -3.31 -6.95 -2.80
CA ALA A 16 -2.79 -6.29 -4.00
C ALA A 16 -3.78 -6.32 -5.17
N PHE A 17 -4.49 -7.43 -5.35
CA PHE A 17 -5.53 -7.57 -6.38
C PHE A 17 -6.73 -6.63 -6.14
N PHE A 18 -7.21 -6.52 -4.90
CA PHE A 18 -8.28 -5.56 -4.59
C PHE A 18 -7.81 -4.11 -4.73
N ALA A 19 -6.56 -3.80 -4.36
CA ALA A 19 -5.98 -2.47 -4.60
C ALA A 19 -5.88 -2.15 -6.10
N PHE A 20 -5.49 -3.12 -6.93
CA PHE A 20 -5.49 -3.01 -8.39
C PHE A 20 -6.87 -2.63 -8.91
N LEU A 21 -7.90 -3.38 -8.53
CA LEU A 21 -9.27 -3.15 -8.99
C LEU A 21 -9.80 -1.80 -8.51
N LEU A 22 -9.68 -1.50 -7.21
CA LEU A 22 -10.21 -0.28 -6.63
C LEU A 22 -9.61 0.97 -7.27
N TRP A 23 -8.28 1.06 -7.30
CA TRP A 23 -7.60 2.26 -7.79
C TRP A 23 -7.53 2.33 -9.31
N GLY A 24 -7.49 1.18 -9.99
CA GLY A 24 -7.63 1.12 -11.44
C GLY A 24 -9.01 1.60 -11.90
N SER A 25 -10.08 1.13 -11.26
CA SER A 25 -11.45 1.58 -11.55
C SER A 25 -11.66 3.06 -11.21
N TRP A 26 -11.14 3.54 -10.07
CA TRP A 26 -11.20 4.96 -9.71
C TRP A 26 -10.52 5.85 -10.76
N SER A 27 -9.30 5.49 -11.15
CA SER A 27 -8.54 6.25 -12.15
C SER A 27 -9.21 6.23 -13.52
N PHE A 28 -9.72 5.06 -13.94
CA PHE A 28 -10.51 4.93 -15.15
C PHE A 28 -11.73 5.87 -15.13
N TYR A 29 -12.53 5.85 -14.06
CA TYR A 29 -13.74 6.67 -13.93
C TYR A 29 -13.44 8.16 -14.05
N ILE A 30 -12.44 8.66 -13.31
CA ILE A 30 -12.06 10.07 -13.34
C ILE A 30 -11.57 10.48 -14.73
N ASN A 31 -10.73 9.68 -15.38
CA ASN A 31 -10.12 10.04 -16.66
C ASN A 31 -11.04 9.79 -17.87
N MET A 32 -12.04 8.92 -17.73
CA MET A 32 -13.11 8.77 -18.70
C MET A 32 -14.00 10.01 -18.76
N SER A 33 -14.27 10.63 -17.62
CA SER A 33 -15.12 11.83 -17.54
C SER A 33 -14.49 13.09 -18.14
N GLN A 34 -13.17 13.10 -18.34
CA GLN A 34 -12.40 14.27 -18.81
C GLN A 34 -11.68 14.03 -20.15
N GLY A 35 -11.81 12.84 -20.74
CA GLY A 35 -11.03 12.45 -21.91
C GLY A 35 -11.71 11.39 -22.78
N SER A 36 -10.93 10.74 -23.65
CA SER A 36 -11.40 9.64 -24.49
C SER A 36 -11.37 8.30 -23.76
N LEU A 37 -12.12 7.32 -24.25
CA LEU A 37 -12.07 5.93 -23.77
C LEU A 37 -10.64 5.38 -23.65
N LYS A 38 -9.78 5.71 -24.64
CA LYS A 38 -8.37 5.32 -24.64
C LYS A 38 -7.61 5.89 -23.44
N ALA A 39 -7.85 7.16 -23.10
CA ALA A 39 -7.21 7.80 -21.95
C ALA A 39 -7.66 7.17 -20.63
N GLY A 40 -8.96 6.86 -20.49
CA GLY A 40 -9.49 6.15 -19.34
C GLY A 40 -8.85 4.78 -19.13
N ILE A 41 -8.77 3.95 -20.18
CA ILE A 41 -8.16 2.60 -20.12
C ILE A 41 -6.70 2.66 -19.70
N ILE A 42 -5.90 3.52 -20.34
CA ILE A 42 -4.46 3.66 -20.04
C ILE A 42 -4.26 4.09 -18.59
N SER A 43 -5.01 5.10 -18.14
CA SER A 43 -4.92 5.62 -16.77
C SER A 43 -5.37 4.60 -15.72
N GLY A 44 -6.42 3.84 -16.00
CA GLY A 44 -6.90 2.76 -15.13
C GLY A 44 -5.89 1.62 -14.98
N LEU A 45 -5.32 1.15 -16.09
CA LEU A 45 -4.32 0.08 -16.05
C LEU A 45 -3.03 0.51 -15.35
N ALA A 46 -2.53 1.71 -15.66
CA ALA A 46 -1.35 2.25 -15.01
C ALA A 46 -1.52 2.34 -13.49
N GLN A 47 -2.63 2.95 -13.03
CA GLN A 47 -2.91 3.09 -11.60
C GLN A 47 -3.14 1.75 -10.91
N GLY A 48 -3.85 0.83 -11.57
CA GLY A 48 -4.06 -0.52 -11.05
C GLY A 48 -2.74 -1.26 -10.84
N ILE A 49 -1.86 -1.30 -11.84
CA ILE A 49 -0.56 -1.98 -11.78
C ILE A 49 0.32 -1.36 -10.68
N CYS A 50 0.40 -0.03 -10.62
CA CYS A 50 1.13 0.66 -9.56
C CYS A 50 0.60 0.28 -8.17
N SER A 51 -0.72 0.27 -8.00
CA SER A 51 -1.37 -0.08 -6.73
C SER A 51 -1.11 -1.53 -6.32
N PHE A 52 -1.10 -2.45 -7.29
CA PHE A 52 -0.73 -3.85 -7.05
C PHE A 52 0.70 -3.98 -6.52
N ILE A 53 1.67 -3.39 -7.22
CA ILE A 53 3.09 -3.46 -6.87
C ILE A 53 3.36 -2.79 -5.51
N ILE A 54 2.83 -1.58 -5.30
CA ILE A 54 2.97 -0.85 -4.04
C ILE A 54 2.38 -1.65 -2.89
N THR A 55 1.23 -2.30 -3.06
CA THR A 55 0.60 -3.11 -1.99
C THR A 55 1.47 -4.31 -1.61
N LEU A 56 2.01 -5.04 -2.59
CA LEU A 56 2.96 -6.13 -2.31
C LEU A 56 4.20 -5.61 -1.57
N PHE A 57 4.74 -4.47 -2.00
CA PHE A 57 5.89 -3.85 -1.36
C PHE A 57 5.59 -3.40 0.08
N ILE A 58 4.41 -2.84 0.34
CA ILE A 58 3.94 -2.48 1.69
C ILE A 58 3.92 -3.71 2.58
N THR A 59 3.27 -4.80 2.15
CA THR A 59 3.20 -6.03 2.96
C THR A 59 4.59 -6.59 3.29
N HIS A 60 5.49 -6.62 2.30
CA HIS A 60 6.87 -7.06 2.48
C HIS A 60 7.65 -6.20 3.48
N LEU A 61 7.57 -4.87 3.35
CA LEU A 61 8.28 -3.94 4.23
C LEU A 61 7.77 -3.98 5.66
N ILE A 62 6.45 -4.08 5.84
CA ILE A 62 5.84 -4.22 7.16
C ILE A 62 6.33 -5.51 7.83
N GLU A 63 6.32 -6.64 7.12
CA GLU A 63 6.84 -7.91 7.66
C GLU A 63 8.31 -7.79 8.05
N LYS A 64 9.15 -7.23 7.18
CA LYS A 64 10.58 -7.09 7.44
C LYS A 64 10.85 -6.21 8.67
N GLN A 65 10.18 -5.06 8.76
CA GLN A 65 10.32 -4.14 9.88
C GLN A 65 9.74 -4.69 11.18
N PHE A 66 8.58 -5.35 11.12
CA PHE A 66 7.93 -5.96 12.28
C PHE A 66 8.82 -7.04 12.93
N ASN A 67 9.55 -7.81 12.14
CA ASN A 67 10.49 -8.81 12.65
C ASN A 67 11.85 -8.22 13.07
N PHE A 68 12.17 -7.00 12.62
CA PHE A 68 13.39 -6.28 13.00
C PHE A 68 13.27 -5.63 14.37
N TYR A 69 12.17 -4.92 14.64
CA TYR A 69 11.97 -4.24 15.92
C TYR A 69 11.68 -5.23 17.04
N GLN A 70 12.34 -5.06 18.18
CA GLN A 70 12.13 -5.92 19.36
C GLN A 70 11.14 -5.31 20.36
N ALA A 71 11.19 -3.99 20.57
CA ALA A 71 10.29 -3.30 21.49
C ALA A 71 8.84 -3.31 20.98
N LYS A 72 7.89 -3.70 21.84
CA LYS A 72 6.46 -3.84 21.51
C LYS A 72 5.87 -2.55 20.92
N PHE A 73 6.18 -1.41 21.54
CA PHE A 73 5.72 -0.10 21.05
C PHE A 73 6.26 0.19 19.64
N LEU A 74 7.55 -0.04 19.38
CA LEU A 74 8.15 0.16 18.07
C LEU A 74 7.54 -0.76 17.01
N LYS A 75 7.29 -2.04 17.33
CA LYS A 75 6.63 -2.99 16.42
C LYS A 75 5.25 -2.52 15.95
N ILE A 76 4.50 -1.81 16.79
CA ILE A 76 3.13 -1.38 16.45
C ILE A 76 3.13 -0.16 15.54
N PHE A 77 4.00 0.82 15.80
CA PHE A 77 3.93 2.13 15.14
C PHE A 77 4.95 2.31 14.00
N LEU A 78 6.19 1.86 14.15
CA LEU A 78 7.23 2.17 13.17
C LEU A 78 7.03 1.48 11.81
N PRO A 79 6.70 0.17 11.73
CA PRO A 79 6.51 -0.48 10.44
C PRO A 79 5.50 0.22 9.52
N PRO A 80 4.26 0.56 9.94
CA PRO A 80 3.31 1.21 9.06
C PRO A 80 3.72 2.66 8.71
N ILE A 81 4.24 3.42 9.68
CA ILE A 81 4.65 4.81 9.48
C ILE A 81 5.79 4.88 8.45
N CYS A 82 6.91 4.20 8.72
CA CYS A 82 8.08 4.23 7.84
C CYS A 82 7.77 3.70 6.44
N THR A 83 6.96 2.65 6.34
CA THR A 83 6.55 2.09 5.04
C THR A 83 5.79 3.11 4.21
N ILE A 84 4.82 3.81 4.79
CA ILE A 84 3.98 4.76 4.06
C ILE A 84 4.74 6.05 3.73
N PHE A 85 5.64 6.51 4.60
CA PHE A 85 6.54 7.61 4.24
C PHE A 85 7.43 7.23 3.04
N LEU A 86 7.95 6.01 2.99
CA LEU A 86 8.78 5.55 1.88
C LEU A 86 7.98 5.38 0.59
N THR A 87 6.86 4.65 0.62
CA THR A 87 6.07 4.41 -0.60
C THR A 87 5.35 5.67 -1.06
N GLY A 88 4.90 6.52 -0.13
CA GLY A 88 4.24 7.78 -0.44
C GLY A 88 5.18 8.83 -1.00
N SER A 89 6.40 8.95 -0.49
CA SER A 89 7.40 9.84 -1.10
C SER A 89 7.74 9.39 -2.53
N GLY A 90 7.90 8.08 -2.77
CA GLY A 90 8.08 7.53 -4.11
C GLY A 90 6.91 7.84 -5.04
N LEU A 91 5.67 7.67 -4.57
CA LEU A 91 4.46 7.96 -5.35
C LEU A 91 4.34 9.45 -5.70
N VAL A 92 4.60 10.34 -4.73
CA VAL A 92 4.62 11.80 -4.95
C VAL A 92 5.72 12.18 -5.96
N LEU A 93 6.91 11.59 -5.85
CA LEU A 93 8.01 11.84 -6.78
C LEU A 93 7.66 11.43 -8.20
N VAL A 94 7.04 10.26 -8.39
CA VAL A 94 6.54 9.82 -9.71
C VAL A 94 5.54 10.83 -10.27
N HIS A 95 4.56 11.26 -9.48
CA HIS A 95 3.57 12.24 -9.92
C HIS A 95 4.16 13.63 -10.24
N ASN A 96 5.25 14.00 -9.55
CA ASN A 96 6.01 15.22 -9.83
C ASN A 96 6.77 15.11 -11.16
N LEU A 97 7.48 14.00 -11.39
CA LEU A 97 8.22 13.75 -12.64
C LEU A 97 7.33 13.72 -13.89
N ILE A 98 6.08 13.27 -13.76
CA ILE A 98 5.10 13.26 -14.86
C ILE A 98 4.26 14.55 -14.93
N HIS A 99 4.62 15.59 -14.16
CA HIS A 99 3.96 16.89 -14.12
C HIS A 99 2.45 16.83 -13.88
N THR A 100 2.02 16.01 -12.90
CA THR A 100 0.59 15.91 -12.54
C THR A 100 0.10 17.26 -11.97
N PRO A 101 -0.91 17.92 -12.58
CA PRO A 101 -1.32 19.28 -12.19
C PRO A 101 -1.84 19.40 -10.74
N ASN A 102 -2.42 18.32 -10.20
CA ASN A 102 -3.04 18.30 -8.87
C ASN A 102 -2.59 17.07 -8.04
N ILE A 103 -1.28 16.94 -7.79
CA ILE A 103 -0.69 15.80 -7.04
C ILE A 103 -1.46 15.47 -5.76
N VAL A 104 -1.82 16.49 -4.97
CA VAL A 104 -2.53 16.31 -3.69
C VAL A 104 -3.86 15.59 -3.87
N LYS A 105 -4.70 16.04 -4.83
CA LYS A 105 -6.02 15.43 -5.07
C LYS A 105 -5.91 14.00 -5.62
N THR A 106 -4.84 13.71 -6.34
CA THR A 106 -4.60 12.38 -6.93
C THR A 106 -4.07 11.39 -5.89
N VAL A 107 -3.17 11.83 -5.01
CA VAL A 107 -2.38 10.94 -4.15
C VAL A 107 -2.96 10.80 -2.74
N VAL A 108 -3.56 11.85 -2.17
CA VAL A 108 -4.04 11.83 -0.77
C VAL A 108 -5.10 10.74 -0.52
N PRO A 109 -6.11 10.52 -1.37
CA PRO A 109 -7.07 9.44 -1.15
C PRO A 109 -6.39 8.06 -1.12
N ALA A 110 -5.48 7.82 -2.08
CA ALA A 110 -4.72 6.57 -2.17
C ALA A 110 -3.81 6.35 -0.96
N LEU A 111 -3.09 7.39 -0.54
CA LEU A 111 -2.24 7.34 0.65
C LEU A 111 -3.02 7.10 1.94
N THR A 112 -4.19 7.70 2.08
CA THR A 112 -5.02 7.55 3.28
C THR A 112 -5.45 6.10 3.45
N VAL A 113 -5.95 5.49 2.38
CA VAL A 113 -6.33 4.06 2.38
C VAL A 113 -5.11 3.17 2.56
N ALA A 114 -3.98 3.48 1.93
CA ALA A 114 -2.74 2.73 2.11
C ALA A 114 -2.24 2.79 3.56
N PHE A 115 -2.36 3.93 4.23
CA PHE A 115 -1.98 4.12 5.63
C PHE A 115 -2.85 3.26 6.57
N ILE A 116 -4.16 3.28 6.39
CA ILE A 116 -5.08 2.42 7.13
C ILE A 116 -4.75 0.94 6.88
N PHE A 117 -4.55 0.56 5.62
CA PHE A 117 -4.18 -0.80 5.23
C PHE A 117 -2.86 -1.24 5.90
N ALA A 118 -1.86 -0.37 5.97
CA ALA A 118 -0.58 -0.64 6.61
C ALA A 118 -0.76 -0.91 8.12
N PHE A 119 -1.55 -0.09 8.82
CA PHE A 119 -1.86 -0.33 10.23
C PHE A 119 -2.60 -1.63 10.46
N VAL A 120 -3.64 -1.92 9.66
CA VAL A 120 -4.41 -3.17 9.78
C VAL A 120 -3.52 -4.39 9.53
N THR A 121 -2.67 -4.34 8.51
CA THR A 121 -1.70 -5.40 8.21
C THR A 121 -0.73 -5.62 9.36
N ASN A 122 -0.22 -4.53 9.95
CA ASN A 122 0.72 -4.61 11.06
C ASN A 122 0.07 -5.12 12.36
N LEU A 123 -1.14 -4.67 12.67
CA LEU A 123 -1.91 -5.14 13.83
C LEU A 123 -2.28 -6.63 13.72
N LYS A 124 -2.55 -7.11 12.51
CA LYS A 124 -2.73 -8.54 12.24
C LYS A 124 -1.47 -9.35 12.57
N LEU A 125 -0.29 -8.88 12.16
CA LEU A 125 0.99 -9.51 12.55
C LEU A 125 1.21 -9.45 14.06
N TYR A 126 0.85 -8.34 14.70
CA TYR A 126 0.94 -8.20 16.14
C TYR A 126 0.06 -9.20 16.89
N LYS A 127 -1.18 -9.41 16.43
CA LYS A 127 -2.07 -10.43 16.99
C LYS A 127 -1.51 -11.85 16.82
N GLN A 128 -0.93 -12.16 15.65
CA GLN A 128 -0.25 -13.44 15.42
C GLN A 128 0.96 -13.63 16.34
N TYR A 129 1.73 -12.57 16.57
CA TYR A 129 2.87 -12.57 17.48
C TYR A 129 2.44 -12.87 18.92
N GLN A 130 1.37 -12.24 19.42
CA GLN A 130 0.85 -12.51 20.76
C GLN A 130 0.40 -13.97 20.95
N ASN A 131 -0.23 -14.57 19.93
CA ASN A 131 -0.66 -15.98 19.99
C ASN A 131 0.50 -16.99 19.98
N VAL A 132 1.73 -16.55 19.67
CA VAL A 132 2.93 -17.39 19.67
C VAL A 132 3.74 -17.24 20.97
N GLU A 133 3.56 -16.12 21.70
CA GLU A 133 4.21 -15.87 22.99
C GLU A 133 3.41 -16.40 24.20
N LEU A 134 2.12 -16.70 24.02
CA LEU A 134 1.25 -17.37 25.00
C LEU A 134 1.37 -18.89 24.87
#